data_AF-A0A1S3D8W4-F1
#
_entry.id   AF-A0A1S3D8W4-F1
#
_cell.length_a   1.000
_cell.length_b   1.000
_cell.length_c   1.000
_cell.angle_alpha   90.00
_cell.angle_beta   90.00
_cell.angle_gamma   90.00
#
_symmetry.space_group_name_H-M   'P 1'
#
loop_
_entity.id
_entity.type
_entity.pdbx_description
1 polymer ?
#
loop_
_entity_poly.entity_id
_entity_poly.type
_entity_poly.pdbx_seq_one_letter_code
_entity_poly.pdbx_strand_id
1 'polypeptide(L)'
;MHGRKKESVSVQEAKKRSAKVKWYHNLMETIFEKRKNQEYDDEALSLTSEVLRNIPDINSLWNYRKEVLLHMKATLAEEELHELVDRELKLTKDCLLAQPKSYGTWFQRCYVLDHISRAPNYEKELELCNYYLELDERNFHCWDYRRYVTDRHKVAPLKELNYSTEKIEANFSNYSAWHYRSKLLPLLYPDPNNHLPIEQDKYVNEFSMVESAVFTEPKDQSAWFYQRWLLGERTSPVQIISAGVLPSGVTFVTFNQLVDLTSTSQIKVDSNVLMSWTSLNGASRSFIWLSSDKHSSKELKLFIEGALIQEITLNKEDVYVCENYTFYAPLNQDLSEEVKKQSNSIQTLIDMEPENKFALLTSITLLQHLHPGSSDSNEIILKRFDLLKTLDPLRLNYYKDSESKYKIETFIQTNPRANQITNLSSLQLTSIHHMHCFAHCKQVDLSNNPLTNNCLRHLTPLVACESLKLTHCSLSSLHVFPHLPSLESLDVSHNAIDHIEDSVFAKYEACVQVILTGNPVSADMVVKHCTLVV
;
A
#
# COMPACT_ATOMS: atom_id res chain seq x y z
N MET A 1 -16.14 4.57 25.41
CA MET A 1 -15.13 3.50 25.62
C MET A 1 -13.72 4.06 25.83
N HIS A 2 -13.32 5.13 25.15
CA HIS A 2 -11.98 5.71 25.27
C HIS A 2 -11.84 6.74 26.39
N GLY A 3 -10.63 6.91 26.93
CA GLY A 3 -10.25 8.01 27.83
C GLY A 3 -10.90 8.02 29.22
N ARG A 4 -11.73 7.02 29.57
CA ARG A 4 -12.38 6.97 30.89
C ARG A 4 -11.43 6.44 31.95
N LYS A 5 -11.01 7.31 32.87
CA LYS A 5 -10.28 6.91 34.07
C LYS A 5 -11.16 5.99 34.92
N LYS A 6 -10.55 4.96 35.51
CA LYS A 6 -11.24 4.04 36.41
C LYS A 6 -11.46 4.75 37.75
N GLU A 7 -12.71 5.04 38.06
CA GLU A 7 -13.11 5.70 39.31
C GLU A 7 -14.10 4.82 40.08
N SER A 8 -14.03 4.85 41.42
CA SER A 8 -15.00 4.20 42.28
C SER A 8 -16.32 4.96 42.23
N VAL A 9 -17.39 4.29 41.81
CA VAL A 9 -18.72 4.89 41.70
C VAL A 9 -19.39 4.89 43.07
N SER A 10 -19.79 6.06 43.55
CA SER A 10 -20.55 6.17 44.81
C SER A 10 -21.97 5.60 44.65
N VAL A 11 -22.59 5.19 45.76
CA VAL A 11 -23.99 4.71 45.77
C VAL A 11 -24.95 5.77 45.22
N GLN A 12 -24.68 7.06 45.50
CA GLN A 12 -25.51 8.16 45.02
C GLN A 12 -25.39 8.36 43.50
N GLU A 13 -24.19 8.23 42.94
CA GLU A 13 -23.99 8.28 41.49
C GLU A 13 -24.59 7.06 40.78
N ALA A 14 -24.51 5.88 41.38
CA ALA A 14 -25.16 4.68 40.85
C ALA A 14 -26.69 4.86 40.76
N LYS A 15 -27.31 5.43 41.81
CA LYS A 15 -28.75 5.78 41.79
C LYS A 15 -29.08 6.82 40.71
N LYS A 16 -28.28 7.88 40.57
CA LYS A 16 -28.46 8.89 39.50
C LYS A 16 -28.35 8.26 38.10
N ARG A 17 -27.37 7.38 37.88
CA ARG A 17 -27.20 6.65 36.60
C ARG A 17 -28.41 5.75 36.30
N SER A 18 -28.89 4.99 37.29
CA SER A 18 -30.07 4.13 37.13
C SER A 18 -31.34 4.92 36.79
N ALA A 19 -31.58 6.05 37.46
CA ALA A 19 -32.70 6.94 37.13
C ALA A 19 -32.59 7.49 35.70
N LYS A 20 -31.39 7.92 35.28
CA LYS A 20 -31.14 8.40 33.91
C LYS A 20 -31.38 7.31 32.86
N VAL A 21 -30.96 6.07 33.14
CA VAL A 21 -31.19 4.92 32.25
C VAL A 21 -32.68 4.62 32.11
N LYS A 22 -33.44 4.62 33.21
CA LYS A 22 -34.89 4.41 33.16
C LYS A 22 -35.60 5.49 32.33
N TRP A 23 -35.20 6.75 32.51
CA TRP A 23 -35.72 7.86 31.71
C TRP A 23 -35.41 7.67 30.21
N TYR A 24 -34.18 7.28 29.85
CA TYR A 24 -33.84 6.98 28.45
C TYR A 24 -34.66 5.84 27.86
N HIS A 25 -34.89 4.76 28.61
CA HIS A 25 -35.70 3.63 28.14
C HIS A 25 -37.12 4.08 27.79
N ASN A 26 -37.77 4.80 28.70
CA ASN A 26 -39.12 5.31 28.47
C ASN A 26 -39.17 6.24 27.25
N LEU A 27 -38.19 7.15 27.12
CA LEU A 27 -38.13 8.07 25.99
C LEU A 27 -37.92 7.35 24.66
N MET A 28 -37.05 6.32 24.63
CA MET A 28 -36.83 5.49 23.45
C MET A 28 -38.07 4.70 23.05
N GLU A 29 -38.82 4.15 24.01
CA GLU A 29 -40.10 3.46 23.76
C GLU A 29 -41.11 4.40 23.09
N THR A 30 -41.29 5.62 23.62
CA THR A 30 -42.18 6.62 23.01
C THR A 30 -41.76 6.95 21.58
N ILE A 31 -40.46 7.18 21.35
CA ILE A 31 -39.94 7.48 20.01
C ILE A 31 -40.22 6.33 19.03
N PHE A 32 -40.01 5.09 19.44
CA PHE A 32 -40.22 3.94 18.58
C PHE A 32 -41.71 3.68 18.29
N GLU A 33 -42.60 3.93 19.24
CA GLU A 33 -44.04 3.81 18.99
C GLU A 33 -44.51 4.90 18.02
N LYS A 34 -44.06 6.15 18.17
CA LYS A 34 -44.33 7.22 17.18
C LYS A 34 -43.86 6.84 15.78
N ARG A 35 -42.62 6.31 15.66
CA ARG A 35 -42.09 5.85 14.36
C ARG A 35 -42.94 4.73 13.75
N LYS A 36 -43.31 3.74 14.57
CA LYS A 36 -44.15 2.61 14.15
C LYS A 36 -45.53 3.06 13.67
N ASN A 37 -46.08 4.10 14.29
CA ASN A 37 -47.34 4.73 13.89
C ASN A 37 -47.19 5.73 12.73
N GLN A 38 -45.97 5.91 12.21
CA GLN A 38 -45.65 6.87 11.13
C GLN A 38 -45.99 8.32 11.49
N GLU A 39 -45.86 8.67 12.78
CA GLU A 39 -46.05 10.04 13.26
C GLU A 39 -44.82 10.88 12.88
N TYR A 40 -44.95 11.72 11.86
CA TYR A 40 -43.87 12.54 11.31
C TYR A 40 -44.04 14.03 11.66
N ASP A 41 -43.91 14.35 12.94
CA ASP A 41 -44.22 15.66 13.51
C ASP A 41 -43.03 16.32 14.24
N ASP A 42 -43.20 17.57 14.66
CA ASP A 42 -42.18 18.36 15.39
C ASP A 42 -41.90 17.75 16.78
N GLU A 43 -42.85 17.04 17.37
CA GLU A 43 -42.67 16.30 18.62
C GLU A 43 -41.67 15.16 18.45
N ALA A 44 -41.76 14.38 17.37
CA ALA A 44 -40.79 13.33 17.06
C ALA A 44 -39.37 13.90 16.91
N LEU A 45 -39.22 15.08 16.29
CA LEU A 45 -37.94 15.78 16.23
C LEU A 45 -37.47 16.28 17.61
N SER A 46 -38.37 16.75 18.47
CA SER A 46 -37.99 17.16 19.83
C SER A 46 -37.48 15.97 20.65
N LEU A 47 -38.27 14.89 20.73
CA LEU A 47 -37.94 13.70 21.52
C LEU A 47 -36.62 13.06 21.08
N THR A 48 -36.40 12.91 19.78
CA THR A 48 -35.14 12.35 19.27
C THR A 48 -33.94 13.27 19.54
N SER A 49 -34.12 14.59 19.53
CA SER A 49 -33.05 15.55 19.87
C SER A 49 -32.56 15.39 21.30
N GLU A 50 -33.46 15.16 22.26
CA GLU A 50 -33.11 14.99 23.67
C GLU A 50 -32.16 13.81 23.90
N VAL A 51 -32.39 12.71 23.18
CA VAL A 51 -31.53 11.53 23.21
C VAL A 51 -30.20 11.82 22.51
N LEU A 52 -30.26 12.32 21.27
CA LEU A 52 -29.09 12.47 20.41
C LEU A 52 -28.05 13.47 20.94
N ARG A 53 -28.48 14.55 21.62
CA ARG A 53 -27.56 15.49 22.30
C ARG A 53 -26.67 14.81 23.35
N ASN A 54 -27.11 13.68 23.90
CA ASN A 54 -26.34 12.91 24.87
C ASN A 54 -25.66 11.69 24.25
N ILE A 55 -26.32 11.02 23.29
CA ILE A 55 -25.86 9.78 22.67
C ILE A 55 -26.08 9.88 21.15
N PRO A 56 -25.20 10.60 20.43
CA PRO A 56 -25.37 10.85 19.01
C PRO A 56 -25.09 9.62 18.12
N ASP A 57 -24.58 8.52 18.68
CA ASP A 57 -24.25 7.30 17.94
C ASP A 57 -25.44 6.34 17.74
N ILE A 58 -26.67 6.73 18.14
CA ILE A 58 -27.88 5.92 17.93
C ILE A 58 -28.43 6.14 16.51
N ASN A 59 -27.88 5.40 15.55
CA ASN A 59 -28.21 5.55 14.12
C ASN A 59 -29.71 5.38 13.80
N SER A 60 -30.44 4.55 14.54
CA SER A 60 -31.89 4.38 14.34
C SER A 60 -32.67 5.67 14.54
N LEU A 61 -32.22 6.56 15.43
CA LEU A 61 -32.86 7.85 15.65
C LEU A 61 -32.56 8.81 14.50
N TRP A 62 -31.33 8.85 14.00
CA TRP A 62 -31.02 9.63 12.79
C TRP A 62 -31.86 9.16 11.60
N ASN A 63 -32.07 7.85 11.44
CA ASN A 63 -32.92 7.34 10.37
C ASN A 63 -34.38 7.78 10.52
N TYR A 64 -34.93 7.72 11.73
CA TYR A 64 -36.27 8.24 11.98
C TYR A 64 -36.36 9.75 11.69
N ARG A 65 -35.37 10.54 12.12
CA ARG A 65 -35.33 11.97 11.79
C ARG A 65 -35.34 12.21 10.28
N LYS A 66 -34.61 11.43 9.49
CA LYS A 66 -34.64 11.56 8.01
C LYS A 66 -36.04 11.31 7.44
N GLU A 67 -36.77 10.32 7.97
CA GLU A 67 -38.17 10.05 7.58
C GLU A 67 -39.05 11.28 7.87
N VAL A 68 -38.94 11.84 9.08
CA VAL A 68 -39.69 13.05 9.48
C VAL A 68 -39.32 14.26 8.61
N LEU A 69 -38.02 14.50 8.38
CA LEU A 69 -37.55 15.62 7.57
C LEU A 69 -38.00 15.51 6.10
N LEU A 70 -38.02 14.30 5.53
CA LEU A 70 -38.55 14.09 4.18
C LEU A 70 -40.05 14.39 4.10
N HIS A 71 -40.82 13.95 5.10
CA HIS A 71 -42.24 14.28 5.18
C HIS A 71 -42.46 15.80 5.27
N MET A 72 -41.74 16.47 6.16
CA MET A 72 -41.82 17.92 6.36
C MET A 72 -41.37 18.72 5.12
N LYS A 73 -40.34 18.27 4.40
CA LYS A 73 -39.91 18.90 3.14
C LYS A 73 -41.02 18.94 2.09
N ALA A 74 -41.88 17.91 2.07
CA ALA A 74 -42.98 17.81 1.12
C ALA A 74 -44.21 18.65 1.51
N THR A 75 -44.34 19.02 2.78
CA THR A 75 -45.55 19.67 3.33
C THR A 75 -45.35 21.13 3.73
N LEU A 76 -44.15 21.51 4.18
CA LEU A 76 -43.85 22.86 4.69
C LEU A 76 -43.62 23.88 3.56
N ALA A 77 -43.92 25.14 3.86
CA ALA A 77 -43.51 26.27 3.05
C ALA A 77 -41.97 26.43 3.05
N GLU A 78 -41.44 27.23 2.13
CA GLU A 78 -39.99 27.37 1.96
C GLU A 78 -39.31 28.02 3.16
N GLU A 79 -39.91 29.06 3.74
CA GLU A 79 -39.41 29.72 4.94
C GLU A 79 -39.39 28.79 6.16
N GLU A 80 -40.47 28.04 6.39
CA GLU A 80 -40.58 27.08 7.49
C GLU A 80 -39.58 25.92 7.34
N LEU A 81 -39.37 25.45 6.09
CA LEU A 81 -38.37 24.44 5.79
C LEU A 81 -36.96 24.96 6.05
N HIS A 82 -36.68 26.23 5.74
CA HIS A 82 -35.40 26.86 6.03
C HIS A 82 -35.11 26.91 7.53
N GLU A 83 -36.09 27.32 8.34
CA GLU A 83 -35.98 27.29 9.80
C GLU A 83 -35.76 25.87 10.35
N LEU A 84 -36.45 24.87 9.78
CA LEU A 84 -36.26 23.47 10.15
C LEU A 84 -34.84 22.98 9.84
N VAL A 85 -34.29 23.32 8.67
CA VAL A 85 -32.91 23.00 8.29
C VAL A 85 -31.93 23.64 9.27
N ASP A 86 -32.12 24.91 9.63
CA ASP A 86 -31.26 25.60 10.59
C ASP A 86 -31.31 24.94 11.98
N ARG A 87 -32.50 24.54 12.46
CA ARG A 87 -32.64 23.76 13.71
C ARG A 87 -31.89 22.43 13.65
N GLU A 88 -31.95 21.73 12.52
CA GLU A 88 -31.28 20.43 12.33
C GLU A 88 -29.75 20.58 12.24
N LEU A 89 -29.27 21.59 11.52
CA LEU A 89 -27.85 21.93 11.46
C LEU A 89 -27.33 22.39 12.83
N LYS A 90 -28.16 23.06 13.64
CA LYS A 90 -27.80 23.40 15.03
C LYS A 90 -27.71 22.14 15.91
N LEU A 91 -28.66 21.21 15.79
CA LEU A 91 -28.62 19.94 16.53
C LEU A 91 -27.34 19.15 16.21
N THR A 92 -27.04 18.97 14.92
CA THR A 92 -25.83 18.22 14.51
C THR A 92 -24.56 18.89 14.99
N LYS A 93 -24.48 20.23 14.97
CA LYS A 93 -23.37 20.99 15.57
C LYS A 93 -23.23 20.71 17.07
N ASP A 94 -24.33 20.76 17.83
CA ASP A 94 -24.30 20.52 19.28
C ASP A 94 -23.89 19.06 19.60
N CYS A 95 -24.37 18.10 18.81
CA CYS A 95 -23.97 16.70 18.92
C CYS A 95 -22.47 16.48 18.61
N LEU A 96 -21.92 17.19 17.62
CA LEU A 96 -20.50 17.10 17.25
C LEU A 96 -19.59 17.79 18.28
N LEU A 97 -20.04 18.85 18.95
CA LEU A 97 -19.31 19.43 20.08
C LEU A 97 -19.15 18.42 21.23
N ALA A 98 -20.18 17.62 21.49
CA ALA A 98 -20.13 16.57 22.51
C ALA A 98 -19.35 15.33 22.06
N GLN A 99 -19.48 14.95 20.78
CA GLN A 99 -18.85 13.77 20.20
C GLN A 99 -18.41 14.07 18.74
N PRO A 100 -17.20 14.62 18.54
CA PRO A 100 -16.74 15.09 17.23
C PRO A 100 -16.42 13.96 16.23
N LYS A 101 -16.44 12.71 16.70
CA LYS A 101 -16.14 11.48 15.93
C LYS A 101 -17.38 10.61 15.68
N SER A 102 -18.59 11.18 15.85
CA SER A 102 -19.84 10.48 15.55
C SER A 102 -20.07 10.38 14.04
N TYR A 103 -20.00 9.18 13.48
CA TYR A 103 -20.32 8.92 12.08
C TYR A 103 -21.77 9.29 11.75
N GLY A 104 -22.71 8.93 12.62
CA GLY A 104 -24.14 9.19 12.40
C GLY A 104 -24.45 10.68 12.30
N THR A 105 -23.81 11.50 13.13
CA THR A 105 -24.01 12.95 13.13
C THR A 105 -23.42 13.62 11.90
N TRP A 106 -22.17 13.29 11.52
CA TRP A 106 -21.56 13.83 10.29
C TRP A 106 -22.38 13.45 9.06
N PHE A 107 -22.82 12.18 8.98
CA PHE A 107 -23.66 11.72 7.88
C PHE A 107 -25.02 12.43 7.85
N GLN A 108 -25.67 12.62 9.00
CA GLN A 108 -26.92 13.38 9.07
C GLN A 108 -26.73 14.79 8.52
N ARG A 109 -25.63 15.45 8.87
CA ARG A 109 -25.35 16.80 8.40
C ARG A 109 -25.21 16.85 6.86
N CYS A 110 -24.46 15.93 6.27
CA CYS A 110 -24.41 15.78 4.80
C CYS A 110 -25.81 15.52 4.20
N TYR A 111 -26.59 14.63 4.82
CA TYR A 111 -27.93 14.28 4.34
C TYR A 111 -28.86 15.48 4.32
N VAL A 112 -28.83 16.32 5.35
CA VAL A 112 -29.64 17.54 5.45
C VAL A 112 -29.28 18.52 4.34
N LEU A 113 -28.00 18.71 4.07
CA LEU A 113 -27.53 19.61 3.00
C LEU A 113 -27.86 19.08 1.60
N ASP A 114 -27.64 17.79 1.33
CA ASP A 114 -27.86 17.19 0.00
C ASP A 114 -29.35 16.97 -0.31
N HIS A 115 -30.17 16.65 0.70
CA HIS A 115 -31.52 16.14 0.47
C HIS A 115 -32.64 16.98 1.07
N ILE A 116 -32.40 17.79 2.09
CA ILE A 116 -33.46 18.55 2.76
C ILE A 116 -33.41 20.03 2.39
N SER A 117 -32.24 20.65 2.53
CA SER A 117 -32.02 22.04 2.19
C SER A 117 -32.26 22.32 0.70
N ARG A 118 -32.94 23.43 0.40
CA ARG A 118 -33.10 23.94 -0.97
C ARG A 118 -31.98 24.92 -1.36
N ALA A 119 -31.36 25.56 -0.36
CA ALA A 119 -30.30 26.56 -0.52
C ALA A 119 -29.24 26.39 0.58
N PRO A 120 -28.39 25.34 0.51
CA PRO A 120 -27.33 25.11 1.49
C PRO A 120 -26.28 26.23 1.47
N ASN A 121 -25.91 26.73 2.65
CA ASN A 121 -24.86 27.74 2.81
C ASN A 121 -23.53 27.05 3.10
N TYR A 122 -22.76 26.76 2.05
CA TYR A 122 -21.52 26.02 2.19
C TYR A 122 -20.37 26.84 2.79
N GLU A 123 -20.41 28.17 2.72
CA GLU A 123 -19.45 29.05 3.38
C GLU A 123 -19.50 28.86 4.91
N LYS A 124 -20.70 28.83 5.50
CA LYS A 124 -20.88 28.50 6.93
C LYS A 124 -20.38 27.10 7.27
N GLU A 125 -20.49 26.15 6.35
CA GLU A 125 -19.99 24.79 6.56
C GLU A 125 -18.45 24.72 6.51
N LEU A 126 -17.80 25.55 5.69
CA LEU A 126 -16.34 25.70 5.70
C LEU A 126 -15.85 26.37 6.99
N GLU A 127 -16.56 27.39 7.49
CA GLU A 127 -16.27 27.99 8.80
C GLU A 127 -16.40 26.97 9.93
N LEU A 128 -17.42 26.11 9.86
CA LEU A 128 -17.58 25.01 10.80
C LEU A 128 -16.40 24.02 10.74
N CYS A 129 -15.93 23.69 9.54
CA CYS A 129 -14.75 22.85 9.36
C CYS A 129 -13.51 23.49 9.99
N ASN A 130 -13.29 24.79 9.76
CA ASN A 130 -12.17 25.52 10.35
C ASN A 130 -12.21 25.44 11.88
N TYR A 131 -13.38 25.70 12.46
CA TYR A 131 -13.59 25.62 13.91
C TYR A 131 -13.28 24.22 14.47
N TYR A 132 -13.79 23.14 13.85
CA TYR A 132 -13.51 21.79 14.36
C TYR A 132 -12.06 21.34 14.15
N LEU A 133 -11.40 21.81 13.09
CA LEU A 133 -9.98 21.52 12.84
C LEU A 133 -9.04 22.36 13.71
N GLU A 134 -9.50 23.49 14.28
CA GLU A 134 -8.79 24.17 15.35
C GLU A 134 -8.87 23.42 16.69
N LEU A 135 -9.98 22.71 16.94
CA LEU A 135 -10.16 21.90 18.16
C LEU A 135 -9.43 20.55 18.10
N ASP A 136 -9.49 19.87 16.95
CA ASP A 136 -8.79 18.61 16.68
C ASP A 136 -8.38 18.58 15.21
N GLU A 137 -7.19 19.07 14.93
CA GLU A 137 -6.64 19.15 13.57
C GLU A 137 -6.43 17.78 12.91
N ARG A 138 -6.48 16.70 13.70
CA ARG A 138 -6.33 15.30 13.27
C ARG A 138 -7.69 14.61 13.11
N ASN A 139 -8.80 15.32 13.29
CA ASN A 139 -10.14 14.77 13.11
C ASN A 139 -10.41 14.46 11.63
N PHE A 140 -10.18 13.21 11.22
CA PHE A 140 -10.38 12.79 9.83
C PHE A 140 -11.84 12.94 9.38
N HIS A 141 -12.83 12.83 10.28
CA HIS A 141 -14.23 13.05 9.90
C HIS A 141 -14.48 14.49 9.45
N CYS A 142 -13.84 15.45 10.13
CA CYS A 142 -13.96 16.86 9.75
C CYS A 142 -13.21 17.14 8.44
N TRP A 143 -12.04 16.52 8.22
CA TRP A 143 -11.35 16.59 6.93
C TRP A 143 -12.17 15.97 5.80
N ASP A 144 -12.84 14.85 6.03
CA ASP A 144 -13.73 14.20 5.07
C ASP A 144 -14.95 15.07 4.78
N TYR A 145 -15.55 15.63 5.82
CA TYR A 145 -16.65 16.59 5.68
C TYR A 145 -16.24 17.84 4.92
N ARG A 146 -15.03 18.38 5.18
CA ARG A 146 -14.49 19.50 4.41
C ARG A 146 -14.37 19.16 2.93
N ARG A 147 -13.85 17.99 2.58
CA ARG A 147 -13.79 17.53 1.16
C ARG A 147 -15.17 17.39 0.53
N TYR A 148 -16.16 16.93 1.29
CA TYR A 148 -17.55 16.92 0.88
C TYR A 148 -18.04 18.37 0.59
N VAL A 149 -17.88 19.30 1.54
CA VAL A 149 -18.32 20.69 1.39
C VAL A 149 -17.64 21.37 0.20
N THR A 150 -16.32 21.21 0.05
CA THR A 150 -15.55 21.87 -1.02
C THR A 150 -15.94 21.37 -2.41
N ASP A 151 -16.25 20.08 -2.55
CA ASP A 151 -16.78 19.52 -3.80
C ASP A 151 -18.17 20.10 -4.15
N ARG A 152 -19.08 20.22 -3.19
CA ARG A 152 -20.43 20.78 -3.45
C ARG A 152 -20.39 22.27 -3.73
N HIS A 153 -19.58 23.00 -2.97
CA HIS A 153 -19.39 24.44 -3.14
C HIS A 153 -18.52 24.78 -4.37
N LYS A 154 -17.90 23.78 -5.01
CA LYS A 154 -16.99 23.95 -6.14
C LYS A 154 -15.82 24.89 -5.81
N VAL A 155 -15.26 24.72 -4.61
CA VAL A 155 -14.03 25.43 -4.21
C VAL A 155 -12.90 25.00 -5.12
N ALA A 156 -12.19 25.97 -5.69
CA ALA A 156 -11.03 25.70 -6.53
C ALA A 156 -9.97 24.91 -5.73
N PRO A 157 -9.41 23.81 -6.27
CA PRO A 157 -8.43 23.00 -5.55
C PRO A 157 -7.21 23.79 -5.05
N LEU A 158 -6.83 24.87 -5.75
CA LEU A 158 -5.75 25.76 -5.33
C LEU A 158 -6.02 26.45 -3.99
N LYS A 159 -7.28 26.82 -3.69
CA LYS A 159 -7.64 27.40 -2.38
C LYS A 159 -7.47 26.38 -1.26
N GLU A 160 -7.83 25.13 -1.50
CA GLU A 160 -7.65 24.04 -0.54
C GLU A 160 -6.18 23.63 -0.41
N LEU A 161 -5.38 23.77 -1.48
CA LEU A 161 -3.94 23.58 -1.40
C LEU A 161 -3.31 24.63 -0.48
N ASN A 162 -3.68 25.90 -0.63
CA ASN A 162 -3.23 26.97 0.26
C ASN A 162 -3.66 26.73 1.71
N TYR A 163 -4.91 26.30 1.93
CA TYR A 163 -5.39 25.92 3.26
C TYR A 163 -4.54 24.80 3.88
N SER A 164 -4.13 23.79 3.09
CA SER A 164 -3.22 22.75 3.58
C SER A 164 -1.84 23.31 3.96
N THR A 165 -1.33 24.29 3.21
CA THR A 165 -0.08 25.00 3.54
C THR A 165 -0.21 25.70 4.89
N GLU A 166 -1.26 26.50 5.08
CA GLU A 166 -1.52 27.23 6.35
C GLU A 166 -1.58 26.28 7.55
N LYS A 167 -2.20 25.10 7.39
CA LYS A 167 -2.28 24.09 8.45
C LYS A 167 -0.94 23.41 8.74
N ILE A 168 -0.10 23.21 7.73
CA ILE A 168 1.26 22.65 7.89
C ILE A 168 2.17 23.68 8.56
N GLU A 169 2.12 24.95 8.15
CA GLU A 169 2.92 26.03 8.73
C GLU A 169 2.54 26.31 10.18
N ALA A 170 1.25 26.15 10.53
CA ALA A 170 0.79 26.23 11.91
C ALA A 170 1.23 25.03 12.76
N ASN A 171 1.31 23.83 12.17
CA ASN A 171 1.79 22.62 12.83
C ASN A 171 2.34 21.59 11.83
N PHE A 172 3.67 21.42 11.81
CA PHE A 172 4.34 20.46 10.94
C PHE A 172 3.94 19.00 11.23
N SER A 173 3.50 18.70 12.46
CA SER A 173 3.02 17.39 12.88
C SER A 173 1.60 17.05 12.37
N ASN A 174 0.95 17.95 11.60
CA ASN A 174 -0.39 17.72 11.07
C ASN A 174 -0.41 16.79 9.85
N TYR A 175 -0.35 15.48 10.10
CA TYR A 175 -0.40 14.44 9.06
C TYR A 175 -1.61 14.57 8.12
N SER A 176 -2.77 15.02 8.63
CA SER A 176 -3.98 15.14 7.83
C SER A 176 -3.83 16.24 6.76
N ALA A 177 -3.16 17.35 7.08
CA ALA A 177 -2.86 18.41 6.12
C ALA A 177 -1.87 17.94 5.05
N TRP A 178 -0.79 17.25 5.43
CA TRP A 178 0.16 16.62 4.49
C TRP A 178 -0.53 15.62 3.56
N HIS A 179 -1.39 14.76 4.11
CA HIS A 179 -2.16 13.81 3.31
C HIS A 179 -3.10 14.53 2.34
N TYR A 180 -3.81 15.57 2.79
CA TYR A 180 -4.71 16.30 1.91
C TYR A 180 -3.96 16.99 0.78
N ARG A 181 -2.79 17.57 1.09
CA ARG A 181 -1.87 18.15 0.11
C ARG A 181 -1.44 17.12 -0.95
N SER A 182 -1.10 15.89 -0.52
CA SER A 182 -0.71 14.79 -1.42
C SER A 182 -1.84 14.34 -2.37
N LYS A 183 -3.10 14.70 -2.08
CA LYS A 183 -4.26 14.45 -2.95
C LYS A 183 -4.58 15.64 -3.85
N LEU A 184 -4.30 16.86 -3.40
CA LEU A 184 -4.57 18.09 -4.16
C LEU A 184 -3.52 18.35 -5.24
N LEU A 185 -2.24 18.11 -4.96
CA LEU A 185 -1.17 18.40 -5.92
C LEU A 185 -1.31 17.61 -7.23
N PRO A 186 -1.59 16.30 -7.25
CA PRO A 186 -1.76 15.58 -8.52
C PRO A 186 -2.97 16.06 -9.34
N LEU A 187 -3.98 16.67 -8.70
CA LEU A 187 -5.14 17.25 -9.39
C LEU A 187 -4.80 18.59 -10.06
N LEU A 188 -3.89 19.36 -9.46
CA LEU A 188 -3.48 20.68 -9.93
C LEU A 188 -2.31 20.63 -10.90
N TYR A 189 -1.36 19.73 -10.63
CA TYR A 189 -0.07 19.62 -11.30
C TYR A 189 0.22 18.14 -11.60
N PRO A 190 -0.58 17.49 -12.46
CA PRO A 190 -0.33 16.10 -12.84
C PRO A 190 0.99 15.99 -13.61
N ASP A 191 1.74 14.91 -13.38
CA ASP A 191 2.88 14.59 -14.23
C ASP A 191 2.38 14.15 -15.63
N PRO A 192 2.83 14.79 -16.73
CA PRO A 192 2.35 14.47 -18.08
C PRO A 192 2.58 13.01 -18.49
N ASN A 193 3.59 12.35 -17.91
CA ASN A 193 3.95 10.97 -18.21
C ASN A 193 3.44 9.97 -17.17
N ASN A 194 2.81 10.45 -16.09
CA ASN A 194 2.33 9.63 -14.98
C ASN A 194 3.41 8.71 -14.38
N HIS A 195 4.66 9.19 -14.35
CA HIS A 195 5.81 8.54 -13.71
C HIS A 195 6.10 9.13 -12.32
N LEU A 196 5.81 10.41 -12.13
CA LEU A 196 6.00 11.12 -10.87
C LEU A 196 4.65 11.41 -10.19
N PRO A 197 4.60 11.47 -8.85
CA PRO A 197 3.41 11.91 -8.12
C PRO A 197 2.83 13.26 -8.60
N ILE A 198 3.69 14.19 -9.00
CA ILE A 198 3.37 15.56 -9.38
C ILE A 198 4.32 16.04 -10.49
N GLU A 199 3.94 17.12 -11.17
CA GLU A 199 4.81 17.83 -12.13
C GLU A 199 6.15 18.23 -11.49
N GLN A 200 7.22 18.06 -12.26
CA GLN A 200 8.59 18.21 -11.81
C GLN A 200 8.89 19.59 -11.18
N ASP A 201 8.42 20.67 -11.80
CA ASP A 201 8.68 22.04 -11.34
C ASP A 201 8.14 22.33 -9.93
N LYS A 202 7.23 21.49 -9.43
CA LYS A 202 6.66 21.62 -8.08
C LYS A 202 7.52 20.98 -7.01
N TYR A 203 8.45 20.09 -7.35
CA TYR A 203 9.29 19.41 -6.37
C TYR A 203 10.16 20.38 -5.57
N VAL A 204 10.69 21.45 -6.17
CA VAL A 204 11.53 22.43 -5.48
C VAL A 204 10.80 23.03 -4.28
N ASN A 205 9.53 23.40 -4.46
CA ASN A 205 8.71 23.99 -3.40
C ASN A 205 8.36 22.93 -2.34
N GLU A 206 7.95 21.74 -2.76
CA GLU A 206 7.54 20.68 -1.83
C GLU A 206 8.70 20.14 -1.01
N PHE A 207 9.87 19.98 -1.61
CA PHE A 207 11.10 19.59 -0.93
C PHE A 207 11.60 20.65 0.03
N SER A 208 11.52 21.94 -0.33
CA SER A 208 11.85 23.03 0.60
C SER A 208 10.93 23.07 1.82
N MET A 209 9.64 22.81 1.63
CA MET A 209 8.67 22.75 2.73
C MET A 209 8.92 21.52 3.63
N VAL A 210 9.21 20.36 3.04
CA VAL A 210 9.63 19.15 3.78
C VAL A 210 10.89 19.42 4.58
N GLU A 211 11.92 20.02 3.96
CA GLU A 211 13.19 20.35 4.61
C GLU A 211 12.94 21.23 5.84
N SER A 212 12.16 22.31 5.68
CA SER A 212 11.79 23.19 6.79
C SER A 212 11.12 22.42 7.94
N ALA A 213 10.20 21.51 7.62
CA ALA A 213 9.49 20.70 8.60
C ALA A 213 10.41 19.71 9.33
N VAL A 214 11.22 18.93 8.59
CA VAL A 214 12.08 17.90 9.20
C VAL A 214 13.28 18.48 9.95
N PHE A 215 13.74 19.68 9.61
CA PHE A 215 14.77 20.35 10.42
C PHE A 215 14.19 21.04 11.66
N THR A 216 12.90 21.40 11.65
CA THR A 216 12.23 21.97 12.82
C THR A 216 11.81 20.88 13.81
N GLU A 217 11.21 19.79 13.32
CA GLU A 217 10.73 18.67 14.13
C GLU A 217 11.23 17.32 13.57
N PRO A 218 12.54 17.02 13.68
CA PRO A 218 13.16 15.86 13.03
C PRO A 218 12.63 14.51 13.51
N LYS A 219 11.94 14.48 14.65
CA LYS A 219 11.30 13.28 15.20
C LYS A 219 9.82 13.12 14.79
N ASP A 220 9.18 14.15 14.25
CA ASP A 220 7.81 14.03 13.74
C ASP A 220 7.82 13.25 12.43
N GLN A 221 6.94 12.26 12.33
CA GLN A 221 6.92 11.33 11.20
C GLN A 221 6.23 11.89 9.95
N SER A 222 5.41 12.94 10.08
CA SER A 222 4.46 13.35 9.04
C SER A 222 5.18 13.86 7.79
N ALA A 223 6.13 14.77 7.98
CA ALA A 223 6.95 15.30 6.89
C ALA A 223 7.81 14.21 6.23
N TRP A 224 8.35 13.25 7.01
CA TRP A 224 9.11 12.12 6.47
C TRP A 224 8.27 11.19 5.58
N PHE A 225 7.04 10.87 6.01
CA PHE A 225 6.14 10.06 5.19
C PHE A 225 5.70 10.80 3.92
N TYR A 226 5.49 12.12 4.00
CA TYR A 226 5.19 12.94 2.83
C TYR A 226 6.38 13.01 1.86
N GLN A 227 7.60 13.18 2.37
CA GLN A 227 8.82 13.11 1.58
C GLN A 227 8.97 11.75 0.89
N ARG A 228 8.68 10.65 1.60
CA ARG A 228 8.71 9.31 1.01
C ARG A 228 7.67 9.15 -0.10
N TRP A 229 6.54 9.84 -0.03
CA TRP A 229 5.58 9.89 -1.13
C TRP A 229 6.13 10.68 -2.33
N LEU A 230 6.77 11.83 -2.11
CA LEU A 230 7.47 12.58 -3.19
C LEU A 230 8.58 11.74 -3.85
N LEU A 231 9.35 11.01 -3.05
CA LEU A 231 10.40 10.09 -3.50
C LEU A 231 9.86 8.72 -3.96
N GLY A 232 8.55 8.50 -3.89
CA GLY A 232 7.92 7.18 -3.97
C GLY A 232 8.14 6.46 -5.29
N GLU A 233 7.75 5.17 -5.32
CA GLU A 233 7.91 4.29 -6.48
C GLU A 233 7.31 4.93 -7.73
N ARG A 234 8.20 5.43 -8.57
CA ARG A 234 7.87 6.02 -9.85
C ARG A 234 7.38 4.89 -10.74
N THR A 235 6.13 4.98 -11.17
CA THR A 235 5.53 3.97 -12.03
C THR A 235 6.25 3.97 -13.37
N SER A 236 7.18 3.02 -13.54
CA SER A 236 7.77 2.77 -14.85
C SER A 236 6.69 2.20 -15.78
N PRO A 237 6.71 2.55 -17.08
CA PRO A 237 5.90 1.86 -18.07
C PRO A 237 6.10 0.35 -17.99
N VAL A 238 5.08 -0.42 -18.37
CA VAL A 238 5.20 -1.88 -18.42
C VAL A 238 6.31 -2.25 -19.40
N GLN A 239 7.23 -3.08 -18.93
CA GLN A 239 8.38 -3.53 -19.71
C GLN A 239 8.58 -5.03 -19.51
N ILE A 240 8.92 -5.74 -20.59
CA ILE A 240 9.43 -7.11 -20.54
C ILE A 240 10.84 -7.09 -19.94
N ILE A 241 11.00 -7.82 -18.83
CA ILE A 241 12.26 -7.98 -18.11
C ILE A 241 13.05 -9.16 -18.67
N SER A 242 12.38 -10.28 -18.87
CA SER A 242 12.97 -11.45 -19.51
C SER A 242 11.93 -12.24 -20.28
N ALA A 243 12.37 -12.95 -21.30
CA ALA A 243 11.53 -13.91 -22.02
C ALA A 243 12.41 -15.05 -22.53
N GLY A 244 11.83 -16.22 -22.75
CA GLY A 244 12.56 -17.32 -23.35
C GLY A 244 11.72 -18.56 -23.56
N VAL A 245 12.30 -19.54 -24.23
CA VAL A 245 11.65 -20.83 -24.51
C VAL A 245 12.20 -21.89 -23.55
N LEU A 246 11.31 -22.51 -22.78
CA LEU A 246 11.64 -23.62 -21.88
C LEU A 246 11.93 -24.90 -22.68
N PRO A 247 12.64 -25.90 -22.12
CA PRO A 247 12.89 -27.19 -22.76
C PRO A 247 11.61 -27.92 -23.23
N SER A 248 10.48 -27.66 -22.57
CA SER A 248 9.17 -28.19 -22.95
C SER A 248 8.60 -27.61 -24.26
N GLY A 249 9.18 -26.52 -24.77
CA GLY A 249 8.71 -25.71 -25.90
C GLY A 249 7.75 -24.58 -25.51
N VAL A 250 7.47 -24.41 -24.22
CA VAL A 250 6.63 -23.31 -23.68
C VAL A 250 7.44 -22.03 -23.59
N THR A 251 6.89 -20.92 -24.05
CA THR A 251 7.50 -19.59 -23.91
C THR A 251 7.08 -18.97 -22.59
N PHE A 252 8.04 -18.41 -21.86
CA PHE A 252 7.76 -17.55 -20.71
C PHE A 252 8.06 -16.08 -21.03
N VAL A 253 7.33 -15.18 -20.39
CA VAL A 253 7.59 -13.74 -20.41
C VAL A 253 7.42 -13.18 -19.00
N THR A 254 8.35 -12.36 -18.56
CA THR A 254 8.27 -11.63 -17.29
C THR A 254 8.24 -10.11 -17.46
N PHE A 255 7.61 -9.44 -16.50
CA PHE A 255 7.36 -8.01 -16.51
C PHE A 255 7.91 -7.32 -15.26
N ASN A 256 8.17 -6.01 -15.35
CA ASN A 256 8.58 -5.17 -14.22
C ASN A 256 7.46 -4.92 -13.20
N GLN A 257 6.21 -5.23 -13.56
CA GLN A 257 5.02 -5.04 -12.74
C GLN A 257 3.97 -6.12 -13.04
N LEU A 258 2.91 -6.16 -12.24
CA LEU A 258 1.80 -7.10 -12.43
C LEU A 258 0.96 -6.73 -13.66
N VAL A 259 1.00 -7.55 -14.71
CA VAL A 259 0.26 -7.35 -15.97
C VAL A 259 -0.93 -8.32 -16.05
N ASP A 260 -2.06 -7.84 -16.59
CA ASP A 260 -3.23 -8.65 -16.95
C ASP A 260 -3.22 -8.97 -18.45
N LEU A 261 -2.89 -10.21 -18.82
CA LEU A 261 -2.97 -10.69 -20.21
C LEU A 261 -4.31 -11.37 -20.55
N THR A 262 -5.28 -11.38 -19.64
CA THR A 262 -6.57 -12.06 -19.81
C THR A 262 -7.65 -11.16 -20.41
N SER A 263 -7.50 -9.83 -20.32
CA SER A 263 -8.55 -8.87 -20.67
C SER A 263 -8.10 -7.80 -21.69
N THR A 264 -7.10 -6.98 -21.35
CA THR A 264 -6.76 -5.76 -22.10
C THR A 264 -5.37 -5.75 -22.73
N SER A 265 -4.44 -6.59 -22.25
CA SER A 265 -3.07 -6.68 -22.78
C SER A 265 -2.87 -8.00 -23.52
N GLN A 266 -2.06 -7.97 -24.58
CA GLN A 266 -1.83 -9.12 -25.44
C GLN A 266 -0.35 -9.18 -25.86
N ILE A 267 0.23 -10.37 -25.88
CA ILE A 267 1.54 -10.60 -26.49
C ILE A 267 1.33 -11.32 -27.81
N LYS A 268 1.88 -10.75 -28.89
CA LYS A 268 1.89 -11.35 -30.22
C LYS A 268 3.27 -11.90 -30.54
N VAL A 269 3.29 -12.98 -31.31
CA VAL A 269 4.49 -13.73 -31.70
C VAL A 269 4.60 -13.75 -33.23
N ASP A 270 5.83 -13.75 -33.77
CA ASP A 270 6.20 -13.90 -35.20
C ASP A 270 5.07 -13.55 -36.19
N SER A 271 5.00 -12.30 -36.66
CA SER A 271 4.00 -11.87 -37.67
C SER A 271 2.53 -11.82 -37.18
N ASN A 272 2.30 -11.42 -35.93
CA ASN A 272 0.99 -11.14 -35.31
C ASN A 272 0.13 -12.36 -34.90
N VAL A 273 0.73 -13.53 -34.68
CA VAL A 273 -0.01 -14.67 -34.11
C VAL A 273 -0.37 -14.35 -32.66
N LEU A 274 -1.66 -14.41 -32.35
CA LEU A 274 -2.17 -14.26 -30.98
C LEU A 274 -1.94 -15.58 -30.22
N MET A 275 -1.22 -15.52 -29.11
CA MET A 275 -1.07 -16.67 -28.23
C MET A 275 -1.95 -16.53 -26.98
N SER A 276 -2.41 -17.67 -26.47
CA SER A 276 -3.08 -17.73 -25.17
C SER A 276 -2.05 -17.84 -24.06
N TRP A 277 -2.19 -17.03 -23.01
CA TRP A 277 -1.25 -16.96 -21.91
C TRP A 277 -1.91 -17.38 -20.60
N THR A 278 -1.17 -18.10 -19.77
CA THR A 278 -1.62 -18.54 -18.44
C THR A 278 -0.62 -18.15 -17.37
N SER A 279 -1.12 -17.87 -16.17
CA SER A 279 -0.30 -17.66 -14.99
C SER A 279 -0.17 -18.98 -14.22
N LEU A 280 0.97 -19.18 -13.55
CA LEU A 280 1.27 -20.43 -12.82
C LEU A 280 0.32 -20.74 -11.67
N ASN A 281 -0.33 -19.72 -11.11
CA ASN A 281 -1.24 -19.82 -9.97
C ASN A 281 -2.71 -19.52 -10.33
N GLY A 282 -3.02 -19.35 -11.62
CA GLY A 282 -4.36 -18.98 -12.08
C GLY A 282 -4.79 -17.55 -11.74
N ALA A 283 -3.87 -16.69 -11.29
CA ALA A 283 -4.16 -15.27 -11.06
C ALA A 283 -4.41 -14.53 -12.39
N SER A 284 -5.31 -13.56 -12.37
CA SER A 284 -5.56 -12.65 -13.51
C SER A 284 -4.42 -11.68 -13.77
N ARG A 285 -3.58 -11.39 -12.76
CA ARG A 285 -2.41 -10.53 -12.86
C ARG A 285 -1.18 -11.25 -12.36
N SER A 286 -0.09 -11.19 -13.13
CA SER A 286 1.16 -11.86 -12.80
C SER A 286 2.36 -11.09 -13.33
N PHE A 287 3.50 -11.26 -12.65
CA PHE A 287 4.81 -10.84 -13.16
C PHE A 287 5.32 -11.79 -14.25
N ILE A 288 4.76 -12.99 -14.34
CA ILE A 288 5.19 -14.05 -15.27
C ILE A 288 4.00 -14.71 -15.94
N TRP A 289 4.13 -14.94 -17.24
CA TRP A 289 3.13 -15.59 -18.06
C TRP A 289 3.78 -16.68 -18.92
N LEU A 290 3.05 -17.79 -19.08
CA LEU A 290 3.46 -18.93 -19.90
C LEU A 290 2.52 -19.08 -21.10
N SER A 291 3.08 -19.40 -22.27
CA SER A 291 2.29 -19.70 -23.46
C SER A 291 1.53 -21.02 -23.26
N SER A 292 0.29 -21.06 -23.74
CA SER A 292 -0.51 -22.29 -23.75
C SER A 292 -0.04 -23.24 -24.86
N ASP A 293 0.42 -22.66 -25.97
CA ASP A 293 0.90 -23.39 -27.14
C ASP A 293 2.44 -23.43 -27.15
N LYS A 294 2.99 -24.53 -27.66
CA LYS A 294 4.43 -24.66 -27.91
C LYS A 294 4.79 -23.88 -29.17
N HIS A 295 5.81 -23.04 -29.12
CA HIS A 295 6.22 -22.25 -30.29
C HIS A 295 7.73 -22.00 -30.29
N SER A 296 8.35 -22.04 -31.47
CA SER A 296 9.81 -21.87 -31.68
C SER A 296 10.19 -20.46 -32.14
N SER A 297 9.43 -19.44 -31.72
CA SER A 297 9.60 -18.07 -32.23
C SER A 297 10.82 -17.42 -31.62
N LYS A 298 11.41 -16.49 -32.39
CA LYS A 298 12.51 -15.64 -31.91
C LYS A 298 12.10 -14.19 -31.72
N GLU A 299 10.87 -13.77 -32.05
CA GLU A 299 10.42 -12.38 -31.93
C GLU A 299 9.09 -12.28 -31.15
N LEU A 300 9.09 -11.43 -30.11
CA LEU A 300 7.92 -11.17 -29.27
C LEU A 300 7.58 -9.68 -29.28
N LYS A 301 6.30 -9.36 -29.45
CA LYS A 301 5.77 -7.99 -29.44
C LYS A 301 4.70 -7.84 -28.36
N LEU A 302 4.93 -6.94 -27.41
CA LEU A 302 4.00 -6.61 -26.32
C LEU A 302 3.05 -5.50 -26.75
N PHE A 303 1.75 -5.78 -26.68
CA PHE A 303 0.70 -4.79 -26.86
C PHE A 303 -0.09 -4.60 -25.55
N ILE A 304 -0.30 -3.34 -25.16
CA ILE A 304 -1.15 -2.98 -24.01
C ILE A 304 -2.20 -2.01 -24.51
N GLU A 305 -3.47 -2.34 -24.29
CA GLU A 305 -4.61 -1.52 -24.75
C GLU A 305 -4.56 -1.19 -26.25
N GLY A 306 -3.99 -2.10 -27.04
CA GLY A 306 -3.83 -1.95 -28.50
C GLY A 306 -2.58 -1.19 -28.96
N ALA A 307 -1.84 -0.55 -28.06
CA ALA A 307 -0.58 0.11 -28.39
C ALA A 307 0.62 -0.86 -28.30
N LEU A 308 1.52 -0.83 -29.28
CA LEU A 308 2.80 -1.55 -29.20
C LEU A 308 3.69 -0.87 -28.17
N ILE A 309 4.02 -1.58 -27.09
CA ILE A 309 4.84 -1.06 -25.99
C ILE A 309 6.31 -1.45 -26.16
N GLN A 310 6.57 -2.69 -26.56
CA GLN A 310 7.93 -3.21 -26.69
C GLN A 310 7.99 -4.33 -27.73
N GLU A 311 9.10 -4.39 -28.45
CA GLU A 311 9.45 -5.48 -29.36
C GLU A 311 10.82 -6.03 -28.95
N ILE A 312 10.91 -7.35 -28.80
CA ILE A 312 12.14 -8.03 -28.37
C ILE A 312 12.44 -9.20 -29.30
N THR A 313 13.72 -9.53 -29.39
CA THR A 313 14.23 -10.69 -30.13
C THR A 313 15.01 -11.58 -29.18
N LEU A 314 14.71 -12.88 -29.18
CA LEU A 314 15.43 -13.89 -28.42
C LEU A 314 16.83 -14.08 -29.02
N ASN A 315 17.82 -14.25 -28.15
CA ASN A 315 19.21 -14.47 -28.55
C ASN A 315 19.44 -15.90 -29.06
N LYS A 316 20.71 -16.28 -29.29
CA LYS A 316 21.08 -17.64 -29.76
C LYS A 316 20.80 -18.75 -28.74
N GLU A 317 20.57 -18.40 -27.48
CA GLU A 317 20.16 -19.30 -26.40
C GLU A 317 18.64 -19.30 -26.21
N ASP A 318 17.88 -18.71 -27.15
CA ASP A 318 16.43 -18.54 -27.11
C ASP A 318 15.92 -17.81 -25.85
N VAL A 319 16.71 -16.84 -25.38
CA VAL A 319 16.39 -16.00 -24.20
C VAL A 319 16.58 -14.51 -24.53
N TYR A 320 15.77 -13.66 -23.91
CA TYR A 320 15.93 -12.21 -23.83
C TYR A 320 16.02 -11.80 -22.36
N VAL A 321 16.94 -10.89 -22.04
CA VAL A 321 17.07 -10.25 -20.73
C VAL A 321 17.26 -8.76 -20.95
N CYS A 322 16.49 -7.93 -20.25
CA CYS A 322 16.60 -6.49 -20.32
C CYS A 322 17.91 -6.00 -19.68
N GLU A 323 18.82 -5.46 -20.49
CA GLU A 323 20.15 -5.02 -20.01
C GLU A 323 20.10 -3.77 -19.11
N ASN A 324 19.14 -2.88 -19.30
CA ASN A 324 19.06 -1.58 -18.61
C ASN A 324 17.88 -1.50 -17.65
N TYR A 325 17.57 -2.59 -16.93
CA TYR A 325 16.46 -2.57 -15.98
C TYR A 325 16.80 -1.72 -14.75
N THR A 326 15.94 -0.75 -14.44
CA THR A 326 16.03 0.07 -13.23
C THR A 326 14.78 -0.12 -12.37
N PHE A 327 14.98 -0.29 -11.06
CA PHE A 327 13.89 -0.37 -10.08
C PHE A 327 13.21 0.98 -9.81
N TYR A 328 13.92 2.06 -10.12
CA TYR A 328 13.46 3.43 -9.95
C TYR A 328 13.43 4.10 -11.32
N ALA A 329 12.37 4.87 -11.61
CA ALA A 329 12.32 5.62 -12.86
C ALA A 329 13.43 6.68 -12.88
N PRO A 330 14.07 6.88 -14.05
CA PRO A 330 15.22 7.76 -14.17
C PRO A 330 14.89 9.18 -13.72
N LEU A 331 15.86 9.82 -13.07
CA LEU A 331 15.83 11.25 -12.79
C LEU A 331 16.25 11.98 -14.06
N ASN A 332 15.49 12.97 -14.50
CA ASN A 332 16.04 13.98 -15.40
C ASN A 332 17.00 14.90 -14.63
N GLN A 333 17.67 15.77 -15.37
CA GLN A 333 18.76 16.58 -14.82
C GLN A 333 18.32 17.46 -13.65
N ASP A 334 17.25 18.25 -13.80
CA ASP A 334 16.87 19.22 -12.76
C ASP A 334 16.32 18.50 -11.50
N LEU A 335 15.53 17.44 -11.66
CA LEU A 335 15.06 16.67 -10.51
C LEU A 335 16.21 15.93 -9.82
N SER A 336 17.20 15.46 -10.58
CA SER A 336 18.43 14.88 -10.02
C SER A 336 19.18 15.91 -9.15
N GLU A 337 19.27 17.17 -9.58
CA GLU A 337 19.92 18.23 -8.78
C GLU A 337 19.18 18.49 -7.46
N GLU A 338 17.84 18.55 -7.49
CA GLU A 338 17.06 18.76 -6.28
C GLU A 338 17.13 17.56 -5.32
N VAL A 339 17.13 16.32 -5.85
CA VAL A 339 17.34 15.11 -5.02
C VAL A 339 18.74 15.08 -4.41
N LYS A 340 19.77 15.56 -5.12
CA LYS A 340 21.13 15.72 -4.55
C LYS A 340 21.16 16.74 -3.43
N LYS A 341 20.49 17.89 -3.62
CA LYS A 341 20.36 18.91 -2.57
C LYS A 341 19.69 18.34 -1.33
N GLN A 342 18.56 17.65 -1.49
CA GLN A 342 17.89 16.92 -0.40
C GLN A 342 18.83 15.91 0.28
N SER A 343 19.59 15.13 -0.49
CA SER A 343 20.56 14.18 0.07
C SER A 343 21.62 14.85 0.95
N ASN A 344 22.14 16.01 0.52
CA ASN A 344 23.12 16.77 1.30
C ASN A 344 22.51 17.35 2.58
N SER A 345 21.29 17.88 2.51
CA SER A 345 20.57 18.37 3.68
C SER A 345 20.31 17.25 4.68
N ILE A 346 19.81 16.10 4.23
CA ILE A 346 19.59 14.94 5.10
C ILE A 346 20.90 14.42 5.70
N GLN A 347 22.02 14.46 4.96
CA GLN A 347 23.32 14.09 5.52
C GLN A 347 23.73 15.06 6.65
N THR A 348 23.53 16.37 6.45
CA THR A 348 23.78 17.37 7.50
C THR A 348 22.95 17.08 8.76
N LEU A 349 21.68 16.70 8.59
CA LEU A 349 20.83 16.32 9.72
C LEU A 349 21.32 15.04 10.41
N ILE A 350 21.80 14.04 9.67
CA ILE A 350 22.41 12.82 10.26
C ILE A 350 23.67 13.17 11.04
N ASP A 351 24.50 14.09 10.55
CA ASP A 351 25.72 14.51 11.24
C ASP A 351 25.39 15.21 12.58
N MET A 352 24.25 15.92 12.64
CA MET A 352 23.74 16.55 13.87
C MET A 352 22.99 15.58 14.78
N GLU A 353 22.19 14.67 14.21
CA GLU A 353 21.35 13.69 14.90
C GLU A 353 21.59 12.27 14.35
N PRO A 354 22.71 11.61 14.71
CA PRO A 354 23.12 10.34 14.12
C PRO A 354 22.16 9.18 14.42
N GLU A 355 21.35 9.32 15.48
CA GLU A 355 20.35 8.32 15.89
C GLU A 355 18.95 8.58 15.31
N ASN A 356 18.82 9.57 14.40
CA ASN A 356 17.54 9.85 13.78
C ASN A 356 17.17 8.78 12.74
N LYS A 357 16.34 7.82 13.14
CA LYS A 357 15.92 6.71 12.28
C LYS A 357 15.22 7.15 10.98
N PHE A 358 14.52 8.28 10.99
CA PHE A 358 13.84 8.75 9.78
C PHE A 358 14.84 9.32 8.80
N ALA A 359 15.79 10.14 9.27
CA ALA A 359 16.87 10.66 8.44
C ALA A 359 17.73 9.52 7.85
N LEU A 360 18.10 8.51 8.66
CA LEU A 360 18.84 7.33 8.21
C LEU A 360 18.08 6.57 7.11
N LEU A 361 16.78 6.30 7.32
CA LEU A 361 15.95 5.56 6.35
C LEU A 361 15.73 6.36 5.05
N THR A 362 15.46 7.66 5.15
CA THR A 362 15.35 8.55 3.99
C THR A 362 16.66 8.57 3.21
N SER A 363 17.79 8.66 3.90
CA SER A 363 19.08 8.75 3.23
C SER A 363 19.46 7.45 2.49
N ILE A 364 19.00 6.28 2.97
CA ILE A 364 19.09 5.03 2.18
C ILE A 364 18.33 5.19 0.86
N THR A 365 17.09 5.69 0.91
CA THR A 365 16.25 5.87 -0.29
C THR A 365 16.89 6.86 -1.26
N LEU A 366 17.42 7.98 -0.77
CA LEU A 366 18.09 8.98 -1.61
C LEU A 366 19.35 8.44 -2.30
N LEU A 367 20.20 7.71 -1.56
CA LEU A 367 21.38 7.08 -2.13
C LEU A 367 21.04 6.05 -3.22
N GLN A 368 19.98 5.26 -3.01
CA GLN A 368 19.49 4.29 -4.01
C GLN A 368 19.07 4.97 -5.33
N HIS A 369 18.45 6.15 -5.24
CA HIS A 369 18.03 6.91 -6.43
C HIS A 369 19.20 7.60 -7.15
N LEU A 370 20.18 8.10 -6.39
CA LEU A 370 21.31 8.87 -6.95
C LEU A 370 22.44 8.01 -7.49
N HIS A 371 22.69 6.87 -6.85
CA HIS A 371 23.86 6.02 -7.11
C HIS A 371 23.50 4.53 -7.14
N PRO A 372 22.60 4.10 -8.04
CA PRO A 372 22.21 2.70 -8.15
C PRO A 372 23.44 1.83 -8.44
N GLY A 373 23.64 0.75 -7.67
CA GLY A 373 24.75 -0.18 -7.83
C GLY A 373 26.15 0.35 -7.48
N SER A 374 26.28 1.57 -6.92
CA SER A 374 27.59 2.12 -6.53
C SER A 374 28.16 1.46 -5.27
N SER A 375 29.42 1.01 -5.35
CA SER A 375 30.14 0.39 -4.23
C SER A 375 30.25 1.31 -3.00
N ASP A 376 30.55 2.60 -3.22
CA ASP A 376 30.71 3.58 -2.14
C ASP A 376 29.40 3.82 -1.40
N SER A 377 28.29 3.90 -2.16
CA SER A 377 26.95 4.06 -1.57
C SER A 377 26.48 2.80 -0.85
N ASN A 378 26.87 1.61 -1.35
CA ASN A 378 26.51 0.33 -0.75
C ASN A 378 27.07 0.18 0.67
N GLU A 379 28.34 0.54 0.89
CA GLU A 379 28.92 0.49 2.24
C GLU A 379 28.16 1.38 3.24
N ILE A 380 27.80 2.60 2.81
CA ILE A 380 27.05 3.55 3.63
C ILE A 380 25.64 3.02 3.92
N ILE A 381 24.94 2.50 2.91
CA ILE A 381 23.58 1.96 3.06
C ILE A 381 23.55 0.78 4.04
N LEU A 382 24.48 -0.16 3.92
CA LEU A 382 24.53 -1.34 4.80
C LEU A 382 24.81 -0.93 6.26
N LYS A 383 25.76 0.00 6.49
CA LYS A 383 26.01 0.55 7.84
C LYS A 383 24.77 1.22 8.44
N ARG A 384 23.98 1.92 7.62
CA ARG A 384 22.73 2.55 8.08
C ARG A 384 21.65 1.53 8.40
N PHE A 385 21.54 0.44 7.65
CA PHE A 385 20.66 -0.67 8.03
C PHE A 385 21.07 -1.26 9.38
N ASP A 386 22.36 -1.48 9.62
CA ASP A 386 22.86 -1.97 10.93
C ASP A 386 22.48 -1.03 12.09
N LEU A 387 22.62 0.27 11.88
CA LEU A 387 22.23 1.26 12.86
C LEU A 387 20.71 1.27 13.09
N LEU A 388 19.90 1.22 12.03
CA LEU A 388 18.43 1.15 12.13
C LEU A 388 17.94 -0.10 12.88
N LYS A 389 18.55 -1.26 12.61
CA LYS A 389 18.25 -2.53 13.32
C LYS A 389 18.53 -2.42 14.82
N THR A 390 19.49 -1.59 15.21
CA THR A 390 19.85 -1.33 16.62
C THR A 390 18.93 -0.29 17.27
N LEU A 391 18.63 0.81 16.57
CA LEU A 391 17.89 1.96 17.10
C LEU A 391 16.38 1.74 17.18
N ASP A 392 15.78 0.95 16.29
CA ASP A 392 14.33 0.69 16.27
C ASP A 392 14.02 -0.81 16.25
N PRO A 393 14.24 -1.52 17.38
CA PRO A 393 14.10 -2.97 17.47
C PRO A 393 12.66 -3.44 17.19
N LEU A 394 11.65 -2.59 17.37
CA LEU A 394 10.26 -2.89 17.04
C LEU A 394 10.03 -3.08 15.53
N ARG A 395 10.93 -2.58 14.68
CA ARG A 395 10.90 -2.76 13.21
C ARG A 395 12.11 -3.54 12.69
N LEU A 396 12.79 -4.30 13.55
CA LEU A 396 13.96 -5.12 13.20
C LEU A 396 13.74 -5.94 11.92
N ASN A 397 12.62 -6.66 11.84
CA ASN A 397 12.33 -7.52 10.69
C ASN A 397 12.06 -6.71 9.40
N TYR A 398 11.43 -5.54 9.51
CA TYR A 398 11.23 -4.64 8.37
C TYR A 398 12.58 -4.17 7.79
N TYR A 399 13.56 -3.85 8.63
CA TYR A 399 14.89 -3.45 8.14
C TYR A 399 15.67 -4.61 7.53
N LYS A 400 15.60 -5.81 8.14
CA LYS A 400 16.22 -7.02 7.57
C LYS A 400 15.63 -7.36 6.19
N ASP A 401 14.31 -7.24 6.04
CA ASP A 401 13.63 -7.47 4.76
C ASP A 401 13.97 -6.39 3.73
N SER A 402 14.02 -5.13 4.15
CA SER A 402 14.42 -4.00 3.28
C SER A 402 15.87 -4.12 2.81
N GLU A 403 16.77 -4.55 3.69
CA GLU A 403 18.17 -4.85 3.36
C GLU A 403 18.27 -6.02 2.39
N SER A 404 17.45 -7.06 2.56
CA SER A 404 17.38 -8.20 1.64
C SER A 404 16.93 -7.77 0.24
N LYS A 405 15.88 -6.94 0.15
CA LYS A 405 15.42 -6.32 -1.11
C LYS A 405 16.57 -5.54 -1.76
N TYR A 406 17.23 -4.66 -1.01
CA TYR A 406 18.33 -3.84 -1.52
C TYR A 406 19.52 -4.66 -2.04
N LYS A 407 19.93 -5.72 -1.34
CA LYS A 407 21.02 -6.59 -1.77
C LYS A 407 20.71 -7.29 -3.08
N ILE A 408 19.47 -7.76 -3.26
CA ILE A 408 19.01 -8.38 -4.52
C ILE A 408 18.98 -7.33 -5.65
N GLU A 409 18.45 -6.14 -5.40
CA GLU A 409 18.44 -5.05 -6.38
C GLU A 409 19.85 -4.65 -6.83
N THR A 410 20.77 -4.52 -5.87
CA THR A 410 22.18 -4.24 -6.13
C THR A 410 22.84 -5.36 -6.94
N PHE A 411 22.54 -6.63 -6.63
CA PHE A 411 23.01 -7.76 -7.41
C PHE A 411 22.54 -7.69 -8.86
N ILE A 412 21.25 -7.41 -9.09
CA ILE A 412 20.67 -7.29 -10.44
C ILE A 412 21.31 -6.15 -11.22
N GLN A 413 21.48 -4.98 -10.59
CA GLN A 413 22.08 -3.80 -11.23
C GLN A 413 23.56 -4.00 -11.59
N THR A 414 24.31 -4.72 -10.76
CA THR A 414 25.74 -4.98 -10.99
C THR A 414 25.99 -6.19 -11.90
N ASN A 415 24.96 -7.01 -12.15
CA ASN A 415 25.02 -8.20 -13.00
C ASN A 415 23.88 -8.19 -14.04
N PRO A 416 23.81 -7.19 -14.95
CA PRO A 416 22.71 -7.04 -15.91
C PRO A 416 22.63 -8.19 -16.93
N ARG A 417 23.71 -8.96 -17.08
CA ARG A 417 23.76 -10.20 -17.86
C ARG A 417 23.99 -11.39 -16.93
N ALA A 418 23.24 -11.48 -15.84
CA ALA A 418 23.24 -12.67 -15.00
C ALA A 418 23.09 -13.89 -15.93
N ASN A 419 24.14 -14.73 -15.95
CA ASN A 419 24.22 -15.90 -16.80
C ASN A 419 23.05 -16.85 -16.46
N GLN A 420 22.96 -17.97 -17.17
CA GLN A 420 22.07 -19.06 -16.78
C GLN A 420 22.32 -19.57 -15.33
N ILE A 421 23.36 -19.09 -14.65
CA ILE A 421 23.72 -19.39 -13.26
C ILE A 421 23.70 -18.08 -12.45
N THR A 422 22.89 -18.04 -11.40
CA THR A 422 22.79 -16.93 -10.45
C THR A 422 23.16 -17.39 -9.04
N ASN A 423 24.03 -16.64 -8.37
CA ASN A 423 24.45 -16.90 -7.00
C ASN A 423 24.07 -15.74 -6.07
N LEU A 424 23.09 -16.00 -5.21
CA LEU A 424 22.60 -15.11 -4.15
C LEU A 424 22.90 -15.68 -2.76
N SER A 425 23.87 -16.59 -2.65
CA SER A 425 24.24 -17.24 -1.40
C SER A 425 24.98 -16.30 -0.44
N SER A 426 24.90 -16.57 0.85
CA SER A 426 25.67 -15.86 1.90
C SER A 426 25.43 -14.35 1.98
N LEU A 427 24.29 -13.88 1.51
CA LEU A 427 23.91 -12.45 1.51
C LEU A 427 23.13 -12.03 2.77
N GLN A 428 22.89 -12.97 3.71
CA GLN A 428 22.06 -12.77 4.90
C GLN A 428 20.61 -12.37 4.56
N LEU A 429 20.06 -12.93 3.48
CA LEU A 429 18.69 -12.65 3.04
C LEU A 429 17.66 -13.26 4.02
N THR A 430 16.71 -12.45 4.45
CA THR A 430 15.57 -12.86 5.29
C THR A 430 14.26 -12.91 4.52
N SER A 431 14.21 -12.24 3.38
CA SER A 431 13.13 -12.31 2.39
C SER A 431 13.68 -12.29 0.97
N ILE A 432 12.86 -12.79 0.04
CA ILE A 432 13.19 -12.92 -1.38
C ILE A 432 12.33 -11.92 -2.17
N HIS A 433 12.97 -11.14 -3.03
CA HIS A 433 12.32 -10.12 -3.87
C HIS A 433 12.75 -10.31 -5.33
N HIS A 434 11.97 -9.79 -6.27
CA HIS A 434 12.35 -9.67 -7.68
C HIS A 434 12.76 -10.97 -8.40
N MET A 435 12.21 -12.14 -7.98
CA MET A 435 12.54 -13.43 -8.62
C MET A 435 12.16 -13.51 -10.10
N HIS A 436 11.24 -12.66 -10.56
CA HIS A 436 10.89 -12.53 -11.97
C HIS A 436 12.04 -12.01 -12.85
N CYS A 437 13.07 -11.39 -12.26
CA CYS A 437 14.30 -11.00 -12.94
C CYS A 437 15.27 -12.18 -13.18
N PHE A 438 15.04 -13.32 -12.55
CA PHE A 438 15.85 -14.53 -12.67
C PHE A 438 15.09 -15.68 -13.33
N ALA A 439 13.98 -15.39 -14.00
CA ALA A 439 13.11 -16.40 -14.61
C ALA A 439 13.82 -17.22 -15.70
N HIS A 440 14.86 -16.65 -16.33
CA HIS A 440 15.71 -17.30 -17.33
C HIS A 440 16.88 -18.11 -16.73
N CYS A 441 17.13 -18.02 -15.43
CA CYS A 441 18.26 -18.71 -14.81
C CYS A 441 17.97 -20.19 -14.62
N LYS A 442 18.88 -21.05 -15.10
CA LYS A 442 18.84 -22.50 -14.94
C LYS A 442 19.34 -22.96 -13.58
N GLN A 443 20.32 -22.27 -13.02
CA GLN A 443 20.85 -22.57 -11.70
C GLN A 443 20.70 -21.35 -10.81
N VAL A 444 20.06 -21.54 -9.66
CA VAL A 444 19.88 -20.48 -8.67
C VAL A 444 20.38 -20.99 -7.32
N ASP A 445 21.36 -20.30 -6.76
CA ASP A 445 21.91 -20.59 -5.44
C ASP A 445 21.46 -19.54 -4.42
N LEU A 446 20.64 -19.95 -3.46
CA LEU A 446 20.14 -19.14 -2.34
C LEU A 446 20.68 -19.63 -1.00
N SER A 447 21.70 -20.48 -1.00
CA SER A 447 22.24 -21.13 0.19
C SER A 447 22.83 -20.14 1.20
N ASN A 448 22.98 -20.56 2.46
CA ASN A 448 23.61 -19.77 3.52
C ASN A 448 22.88 -18.43 3.79
N ASN A 449 21.55 -18.42 3.67
CA ASN A 449 20.70 -17.29 4.00
C ASN A 449 19.64 -17.73 5.02
N PRO A 450 19.27 -16.91 6.02
CA PRO A 450 18.26 -17.26 7.03
C PRO A 450 16.81 -17.25 6.50
N LEU A 451 16.58 -17.85 5.33
CA LEU A 451 15.27 -17.94 4.66
C LEU A 451 14.37 -18.94 5.37
N THR A 452 13.10 -18.57 5.55
CA THR A 452 12.07 -19.41 6.19
C THR A 452 11.09 -19.94 5.16
N ASN A 453 10.22 -20.88 5.56
CA ASN A 453 9.23 -21.51 4.68
C ASN A 453 8.36 -20.47 3.92
N ASN A 454 8.04 -19.34 4.56
CA ASN A 454 7.22 -18.28 3.98
C ASN A 454 7.85 -17.63 2.73
N CYS A 455 9.15 -17.77 2.53
CA CYS A 455 9.87 -17.26 1.38
C CYS A 455 9.64 -18.11 0.11
N LEU A 456 9.33 -19.41 0.25
CA LEU A 456 9.32 -20.36 -0.87
C LEU A 456 8.29 -19.98 -1.94
N ARG A 457 7.12 -19.47 -1.56
CA ARG A 457 6.08 -19.01 -2.51
C ARG A 457 6.58 -17.96 -3.52
N HIS A 458 7.61 -17.19 -3.13
CA HIS A 458 8.18 -16.14 -3.98
C HIS A 458 9.09 -16.69 -5.09
N LEU A 459 9.42 -17.98 -5.06
CA LEU A 459 10.23 -18.66 -6.09
C LEU A 459 9.44 -19.00 -7.35
N THR A 460 8.10 -18.84 -7.34
CA THR A 460 7.20 -19.13 -8.47
C THR A 460 7.72 -18.64 -9.83
N PRO A 461 8.36 -17.45 -9.95
CA PRO A 461 8.85 -16.98 -11.25
C PRO A 461 10.06 -17.74 -11.84
N LEU A 462 10.73 -18.62 -11.08
CA LEU A 462 11.93 -19.34 -11.51
C LEU A 462 11.62 -20.52 -12.45
N VAL A 463 10.97 -20.23 -13.57
CA VAL A 463 10.42 -21.26 -14.47
C VAL A 463 11.47 -22.03 -15.26
N ALA A 464 12.61 -21.40 -15.58
CA ALA A 464 13.71 -22.07 -16.26
C ALA A 464 14.68 -22.76 -15.30
N CYS A 465 14.46 -22.68 -13.98
CA CYS A 465 15.39 -23.22 -13.00
C CYS A 465 15.37 -24.75 -12.99
N GLU A 466 16.49 -25.34 -13.39
CA GLU A 466 16.81 -26.77 -13.41
C GLU A 466 17.43 -27.22 -12.07
N SER A 467 18.26 -26.38 -11.45
CA SER A 467 18.92 -26.64 -10.18
C SER A 467 18.74 -25.49 -9.19
N LEU A 468 18.07 -25.75 -8.07
CA LEU A 468 17.85 -24.79 -6.99
C LEU A 468 18.56 -25.23 -5.72
N LYS A 469 19.40 -24.36 -5.14
CA LYS A 469 20.07 -24.59 -3.86
C LYS A 469 19.50 -23.70 -2.77
N LEU A 470 19.08 -24.31 -1.67
CA LEU A 470 18.55 -23.72 -0.45
C LEU A 470 19.23 -24.32 0.79
N THR A 471 20.48 -24.76 0.64
CA THR A 471 21.32 -25.34 1.70
C THR A 471 21.59 -24.32 2.82
N HIS A 472 21.68 -24.77 4.08
CA HIS A 472 21.97 -23.90 5.23
C HIS A 472 21.00 -22.71 5.33
N CYS A 473 19.70 -22.96 5.13
CA CYS A 473 18.64 -22.00 5.38
C CYS A 473 17.95 -22.28 6.73
N SER A 474 16.85 -21.58 7.00
CA SER A 474 15.99 -21.77 8.19
C SER A 474 14.68 -22.46 7.81
N LEU A 475 14.72 -23.41 6.88
CA LEU A 475 13.52 -24.12 6.42
C LEU A 475 13.17 -25.26 7.38
N SER A 476 11.89 -25.39 7.70
CA SER A 476 11.34 -26.53 8.45
C SER A 476 10.26 -27.30 7.68
N SER A 477 9.80 -26.79 6.54
CA SER A 477 8.79 -27.45 5.72
C SER A 477 8.83 -26.95 4.27
N LEU A 478 8.46 -27.83 3.34
CA LEU A 478 8.30 -27.53 1.91
C LEU A 478 6.83 -27.40 1.47
N HIS A 479 5.87 -27.39 2.40
CA HIS A 479 4.43 -27.36 2.07
C HIS A 479 4.01 -26.25 1.10
N VAL A 480 4.66 -25.08 1.19
CA VAL A 480 4.37 -23.90 0.34
C VAL A 480 5.35 -23.74 -0.83
N PHE A 481 6.12 -24.78 -1.15
CA PHE A 481 7.04 -24.78 -2.30
C PHE A 481 6.23 -24.74 -3.61
N PRO A 482 6.54 -23.81 -4.54
CA PRO A 482 5.80 -23.68 -5.79
C PRO A 482 6.22 -24.76 -6.78
N HIS A 483 5.33 -25.10 -7.71
CA HIS A 483 5.70 -25.94 -8.85
C HIS A 483 6.56 -25.13 -9.83
N LEU A 484 7.82 -25.55 -9.99
CA LEU A 484 8.78 -25.00 -10.94
C LEU A 484 8.92 -25.96 -12.13
N PRO A 485 8.46 -25.61 -13.33
CA PRO A 485 8.27 -26.57 -14.43
C PRO A 485 9.55 -27.23 -14.96
N SER A 486 10.71 -26.59 -14.81
CA SER A 486 11.99 -27.11 -15.31
C SER A 486 12.86 -27.75 -14.22
N LEU A 487 12.40 -27.84 -12.98
CA LEU A 487 13.24 -28.25 -11.84
C LEU A 487 13.60 -29.74 -11.91
N GLU A 488 14.90 -30.01 -11.90
CA GLU A 488 15.47 -31.36 -11.91
C GLU A 488 16.14 -31.69 -10.57
N SER A 489 16.76 -30.70 -9.92
CA SER A 489 17.48 -30.86 -8.66
C SER A 489 17.13 -29.76 -7.65
N LEU A 490 16.78 -30.17 -6.44
CA LEU A 490 16.52 -29.31 -5.30
C LEU A 490 17.43 -29.70 -4.13
N ASP A 491 18.37 -28.82 -3.78
CA ASP A 491 19.21 -29.00 -2.61
C ASP A 491 18.66 -28.22 -1.42
N VAL A 492 18.14 -28.93 -0.42
CA VAL A 492 17.64 -28.37 0.85
C VAL A 492 18.42 -28.93 2.03
N SER A 493 19.67 -29.35 1.81
CA SER A 493 20.54 -29.89 2.86
C SER A 493 20.77 -28.90 4.01
N HIS A 494 21.06 -29.44 5.19
CA HIS A 494 21.34 -28.67 6.40
C HIS A 494 20.26 -27.64 6.76
N ASN A 495 18.99 -28.07 6.73
CA ASN A 495 17.83 -27.34 7.22
C ASN A 495 17.21 -28.11 8.41
N ALA A 496 15.97 -27.79 8.77
CA ALA A 496 15.21 -28.44 9.85
C ALA A 496 13.95 -29.16 9.33
N ILE A 497 14.01 -29.74 8.13
CA ILE A 497 12.87 -30.44 7.50
C ILE A 497 12.77 -31.87 8.05
N ASP A 498 11.69 -32.19 8.75
CA ASP A 498 11.45 -33.53 9.30
C ASP A 498 10.56 -34.41 8.39
N HIS A 499 9.76 -33.79 7.54
CA HIS A 499 8.81 -34.46 6.66
C HIS A 499 8.57 -33.67 5.35
N ILE A 500 8.26 -34.41 4.27
CA ILE A 500 7.81 -33.86 2.99
C ILE A 500 6.48 -34.52 2.62
N GLU A 501 5.47 -33.69 2.35
CA GLU A 501 4.16 -34.15 1.90
C GLU A 501 4.19 -34.60 0.43
N ASP A 502 3.49 -35.68 0.09
CA ASP A 502 3.36 -36.19 -1.28
C ASP A 502 2.84 -35.14 -2.28
N SER A 503 2.03 -34.19 -1.81
CA SER A 503 1.45 -33.12 -2.62
C SER A 503 2.47 -32.13 -3.17
N VAL A 504 3.65 -31.97 -2.53
CA VAL A 504 4.65 -30.97 -2.90
C VAL A 504 5.15 -31.20 -4.32
N PHE A 505 5.41 -32.47 -4.68
CA PHE A 505 5.97 -32.84 -5.97
C PHE A 505 5.01 -33.60 -6.88
N ALA A 506 3.75 -33.77 -6.48
CA ALA A 506 2.73 -34.50 -7.24
C ALA A 506 2.47 -33.96 -8.67
N LYS A 507 2.83 -32.70 -8.95
CA LYS A 507 2.65 -32.07 -10.27
C LYS A 507 3.82 -32.28 -11.23
N TYR A 508 4.91 -32.91 -10.78
CA TYR A 508 6.08 -33.12 -11.62
C TYR A 508 5.94 -34.39 -12.46
N GLU A 509 6.06 -34.24 -13.78
CA GLU A 509 6.06 -35.38 -14.71
C GLU A 509 7.35 -36.20 -14.61
N ALA A 510 8.49 -35.50 -14.46
CA ALA A 510 9.80 -36.11 -14.26
C ALA A 510 10.15 -36.21 -12.76
N CYS A 511 11.01 -37.18 -12.43
CA CYS A 511 11.47 -37.38 -11.07
C CYS A 511 12.47 -36.27 -10.67
N VAL A 512 12.16 -35.51 -9.62
CA VAL A 512 13.05 -34.47 -9.08
C VAL A 512 14.02 -35.09 -8.07
N GLN A 513 15.32 -34.81 -8.20
CA GLN A 513 16.29 -35.16 -7.17
C GLN A 513 16.20 -34.16 -6.01
N VAL A 514 15.94 -34.64 -4.80
CA VAL A 514 15.85 -33.78 -3.61
C VAL A 514 16.94 -34.19 -2.61
N ILE A 515 17.88 -33.29 -2.36
CA ILE A 515 19.00 -33.50 -1.43
C ILE A 515 18.61 -32.98 -0.05
N LEU A 516 18.54 -33.88 0.92
CA LEU A 516 18.07 -33.66 2.29
C LEU A 516 19.15 -33.87 3.35
N THR A 517 20.40 -34.13 2.95
CA THR A 517 21.50 -34.39 3.88
C THR A 517 21.58 -33.37 5.01
N GLY A 518 21.66 -33.86 6.25
CA GLY A 518 21.71 -33.01 7.44
C GLY A 518 20.37 -32.45 7.92
N ASN A 519 19.23 -32.93 7.40
CA ASN A 519 17.90 -32.65 7.94
C ASN A 519 17.43 -33.76 8.92
N PRO A 520 16.50 -33.47 9.85
CA PRO A 520 15.92 -34.45 10.78
C PRO A 520 14.87 -35.36 10.13
N VAL A 521 15.11 -35.82 8.90
CA VAL A 521 14.18 -36.63 8.11
C VAL A 521 14.41 -38.13 8.33
N SER A 522 13.34 -38.93 8.27
CA SER A 522 13.47 -40.39 8.37
C SER A 522 14.18 -40.96 7.13
N ALA A 523 15.12 -41.88 7.34
CA ALA A 523 15.83 -42.58 6.26
C ALA A 523 14.90 -43.46 5.39
N ASP A 524 13.74 -43.86 5.93
CA ASP A 524 12.73 -44.67 5.23
C ASP A 524 11.66 -43.81 4.51
N MET A 525 11.83 -42.48 4.49
CA MET A 525 10.87 -41.59 3.84
C MET A 525 10.84 -41.83 2.33
N VAL A 526 9.63 -41.97 1.78
CA VAL A 526 9.38 -42.08 0.34
C VAL A 526 8.41 -40.99 -0.06
N VAL A 527 8.72 -40.26 -1.13
CA VAL A 527 7.88 -39.20 -1.68
C VAL A 527 7.68 -39.50 -3.16
N LYS A 528 6.43 -39.46 -3.63
CA LYS A 528 6.15 -39.71 -5.05
C LYS A 528 6.78 -38.62 -5.94
N HIS A 529 7.18 -38.99 -7.15
CA HIS A 529 7.77 -38.09 -8.15
C HIS A 529 9.13 -37.48 -7.74
N CYS A 530 9.81 -38.04 -6.72
CA CYS A 530 11.14 -37.61 -6.30
C CYS A 530 12.10 -38.77 -6.01
N THR A 531 13.39 -38.49 -6.17
CA THR A 531 14.49 -39.31 -5.63
C THR A 531 15.11 -38.56 -4.47
N LEU A 532 15.02 -39.14 -3.27
CA LEU A 532 15.57 -38.51 -2.06
C LEU A 532 17.02 -38.95 -1.85
N VAL A 533 17.89 -37.97 -1.61
CA VAL A 533 19.27 -38.17 -1.16
C VAL A 533 19.33 -37.69 0.28
N VAL A 534 19.13 -38.60 1.23
CA VAL A 534 19.10 -38.33 2.67
C VAL A 534 20.48 -38.47 3.29
#